data_AF-A0A2W7AVA8-F1
#
_entry.id   AF-A0A2W7AVA8-F1
#
_cell.length_a   1.000
_cell.length_b   1.000
_cell.length_c   1.000
_cell.angle_alpha   90.00
_cell.angle_beta   90.00
_cell.angle_gamma   90.00
#
_symmetry.space_group_name_H-M   'P 1'
#
loop_
_entity.id
_entity.type
_entity.pdbx_description
1 polymer ?
#
loop_
_entity_poly.entity_id
_entity_poly.type
_entity_poly.pdbx_seq_one_letter_code
_entity_poly.pdbx_strand_id
1 'polypeptide(L)'
;MMQAICDREFILQRVVHLLTSSADDSNTSNLILQLTLTELVKQVMRELAQAEESDLRQDNLLQQAIQATTQLIEEQSETALQWDLSPYFERIYRSQRWVAKEMSELGIRLQQARHGEVLRSPQVISHAPVPFRMAELGIRGAVEGLIAQPLMPCQLNMERLRQDYRVHGLNFPWEVGVDEITFIVEADGNILTFLEGFPGSVIEQARSELVQLASRLYVPIADG
;
A
#
# COMPACT_ATOMS: atom_id res chain seq x y z
N MET A 1 -26.69 9.83 -3.46
CA MET A 1 -25.27 9.55 -3.78
C MET A 1 -24.49 9.89 -2.54
N MET A 2 -23.93 8.90 -1.84
CA MET A 2 -23.30 9.10 -0.53
C MET A 2 -21.79 9.16 -0.78
N GLN A 3 -21.24 10.37 -0.81
CA GLN A 3 -19.79 10.56 -0.92
C GLN A 3 -19.15 10.03 0.36
N ALA A 4 -18.28 9.04 0.24
CA ALA A 4 -17.37 8.67 1.31
C ALA A 4 -16.38 9.83 1.48
N ILE A 5 -16.57 10.65 2.51
CA ILE A 5 -15.63 11.71 2.86
C ILE A 5 -14.40 11.01 3.43
N CYS A 6 -13.22 11.34 2.92
CA CYS A 6 -11.97 10.82 3.46
C CYS A 6 -11.84 11.24 4.94
N ASP A 7 -11.40 10.33 5.81
CA ASP A 7 -11.33 10.58 7.27
C ASP A 7 -10.62 11.91 7.62
N ARG A 8 -9.58 12.29 6.86
CA ARG A 8 -8.86 13.56 7.02
C ARG A 8 -9.76 14.78 6.75
N GLU A 9 -10.50 14.77 5.66
CA GLU A 9 -11.37 15.89 5.25
C GLU A 9 -12.49 16.09 6.27
N PHE A 10 -13.07 15.01 6.78
CA PHE A 10 -14.07 15.05 7.83
C PHE A 10 -13.51 15.66 9.13
N ILE A 11 -12.31 15.22 9.55
CA ILE A 11 -11.66 15.75 10.75
C ILE A 11 -11.31 17.23 10.56
N LEU A 12 -10.80 17.63 9.39
CA LEU A 12 -10.46 19.03 9.06
C LEU A 12 -11.70 19.93 9.13
N GLN A 13 -12.80 19.54 8.48
CA GLN A 13 -14.07 20.27 8.56
C GLN A 13 -14.55 20.43 10.00
N ARG A 14 -14.38 19.39 10.82
CA ARG A 14 -14.72 19.45 12.24
C ARG A 14 -13.84 20.41 13.02
N VAL A 15 -12.53 20.45 12.76
CA VAL A 15 -11.61 21.42 13.38
C VAL A 15 -12.04 22.86 13.03
N VAL A 16 -12.27 23.15 11.76
CA VAL A 16 -12.71 24.49 11.30
C VAL A 16 -14.05 24.86 11.92
N HIS A 17 -15.00 23.91 12.00
CA HIS A 17 -16.28 24.14 12.67
C HIS A 17 -16.13 24.44 14.17
N LEU A 18 -15.23 23.73 14.87
CA LEU A 18 -14.98 23.98 16.30
C LEU A 18 -14.33 25.36 16.53
N LEU A 19 -13.40 25.76 15.66
CA LEU A 19 -12.74 27.06 15.72
C LEU A 19 -13.68 28.23 15.44
N THR A 20 -14.70 28.03 14.59
CA THR A 20 -15.70 29.05 14.26
C THR A 20 -16.83 29.11 15.30
N SER A 21 -17.14 28.01 15.98
CA SER A 21 -18.21 27.92 16.99
C SER A 21 -17.76 28.18 18.43
N SER A 22 -16.46 28.23 18.72
CA SER A 22 -15.91 28.36 20.08
C SER A 22 -16.10 29.74 20.76
N ALA A 23 -17.01 30.60 20.28
CA ALA A 23 -17.27 31.91 20.86
C ALA A 23 -17.98 31.85 22.24
N ASP A 24 -18.70 30.77 22.55
CA ASP A 24 -19.65 30.75 23.69
C ASP A 24 -19.39 29.71 24.81
N ASP A 25 -18.44 28.76 24.68
CA ASP A 25 -18.26 27.69 25.68
C ASP A 25 -16.79 27.26 25.89
N SER A 26 -16.13 27.80 26.91
CA SER A 26 -14.66 27.93 26.93
C SER A 26 -13.85 26.70 27.36
N ASN A 27 -14.40 25.72 28.10
CA ASN A 27 -13.58 24.61 28.61
C ASN A 27 -13.79 23.29 27.86
N THR A 28 -15.03 22.90 27.58
CA THR A 28 -15.33 21.64 26.86
C THR A 28 -14.91 21.74 25.39
N SER A 29 -15.13 22.92 24.77
CA SER A 29 -14.73 23.17 23.37
C SER A 29 -13.22 23.06 23.18
N ASN A 30 -12.42 23.58 24.13
CA ASN A 30 -10.96 23.53 24.06
C ASN A 30 -10.40 22.09 24.15
N LEU A 31 -11.00 21.21 24.96
CA LEU A 31 -10.58 19.80 25.02
C LEU A 31 -10.93 19.06 23.73
N ILE A 32 -12.16 19.26 23.21
CA ILE A 32 -12.60 18.63 21.97
C ILE A 32 -11.74 19.10 20.80
N LEU A 33 -11.43 20.39 20.72
CA LEU A 33 -10.52 20.95 19.72
C LEU A 33 -9.12 20.34 19.83
N GLN A 34 -8.56 20.25 21.04
CA GLN A 34 -7.25 19.61 21.28
C GLN A 34 -7.21 18.17 20.78
N LEU A 35 -8.23 17.36 21.09
CA LEU A 35 -8.30 15.96 20.65
C LEU A 35 -8.45 15.86 19.13
N THR A 36 -9.35 16.64 18.55
CA THR A 36 -9.61 16.63 17.11
C THR A 36 -8.38 17.07 16.32
N LEU A 37 -7.69 18.13 16.77
CA LEU A 37 -6.45 18.59 16.15
C LEU A 37 -5.31 17.57 16.30
N THR A 38 -5.25 16.86 17.43
CA THR A 38 -4.28 15.77 17.63
C THR A 38 -4.49 14.64 16.61
N GLU A 39 -5.74 14.24 16.37
CA GLU A 39 -6.05 13.21 15.38
C GLU A 39 -5.77 13.67 13.95
N LEU A 40 -6.04 14.94 13.62
CA LEU A 40 -5.68 15.51 12.32
C LEU A 40 -4.17 15.44 12.08
N VAL A 41 -3.36 15.89 13.05
CA VAL A 41 -1.90 15.83 12.95
C VAL A 41 -1.40 14.40 12.81
N LYS A 42 -1.98 13.43 13.54
CA LYS A 42 -1.64 12.01 13.39
C LYS A 42 -1.97 11.45 12.01
N GLN A 43 -3.07 11.88 11.40
CA GLN A 43 -3.46 11.44 10.07
C GLN A 43 -2.48 11.99 9.02
N VAL A 44 -2.19 13.29 9.06
CA VAL A 44 -1.21 13.94 8.19
C VAL A 44 0.18 13.32 8.37
N MET A 45 0.57 13.01 9.61
CA MET A 45 1.83 12.34 9.90
C MET A 45 1.93 10.95 9.25
N ARG A 46 0.83 10.17 9.22
CA ARG A 46 0.79 8.87 8.55
C ARG A 46 0.91 9.01 7.03
N GLU A 47 0.21 9.97 6.45
CA GLU A 47 0.27 10.24 5.01
C GLU A 47 1.70 10.64 4.58
N LEU A 48 2.34 11.53 5.34
CA LEU A 48 3.74 11.94 5.09
C LEU A 48 4.72 10.77 5.24
N ALA A 49 4.51 9.88 6.22
CA ALA A 49 5.36 8.71 6.43
C ALA A 49 5.20 7.63 5.34
N GLN A 50 4.07 7.60 4.63
CA GLN A 50 3.77 6.63 3.57
C GLN A 50 4.14 7.12 2.17
N ALA A 51 4.37 8.43 1.98
CA ALA A 51 4.73 8.99 0.69
C ALA A 51 6.08 8.46 0.20
N GLU A 52 6.09 7.81 -0.97
CA GLU A 52 7.27 7.11 -1.52
C GLU A 52 8.41 8.06 -1.95
N GLU A 53 8.10 9.35 -2.17
CA GLU A 53 9.04 10.37 -2.66
C GLU A 53 9.84 11.07 -1.55
N SER A 54 9.79 10.56 -0.33
CA SER A 54 10.33 11.26 0.84
C SER A 54 11.86 11.05 1.00
N ASP A 55 12.63 11.80 0.21
CA ASP A 55 13.98 12.30 0.59
C ASP A 55 13.90 13.29 1.79
N LEU A 56 12.69 13.52 2.31
CA LEU A 56 12.40 14.39 3.43
C LEU A 56 12.89 13.71 4.71
N ARG A 57 14.11 14.09 5.11
CA ARG A 57 14.71 13.95 6.46
C ARG A 57 13.66 13.60 7.52
N GLN A 58 13.53 12.30 7.78
CA GLN A 58 12.53 11.73 8.68
C GLN A 58 12.67 12.25 10.13
N ASP A 59 13.78 12.91 10.45
CA ASP A 59 14.04 13.53 11.76
C ASP A 59 13.04 14.65 12.13
N ASN A 60 12.27 15.19 11.18
CA ASN A 60 11.33 16.29 11.41
C ASN A 60 9.87 15.97 11.08
N LEU A 61 9.48 14.69 11.02
CA LEU A 61 8.15 14.26 10.61
C LEU A 61 7.01 14.98 11.35
N LEU A 62 7.11 15.13 12.68
CA LEU A 62 6.08 15.82 13.48
C LEU A 62 5.98 17.32 13.16
N GLN A 63 7.12 17.98 12.94
CA GLN A 63 7.14 19.40 12.62
C GLN A 63 6.50 19.64 11.24
N GLN A 64 6.82 18.79 10.27
CA GLN A 64 6.21 18.84 8.94
C GLN A 64 4.71 18.57 9.02
N ALA A 65 4.28 17.58 9.80
CA ALA A 65 2.86 17.28 9.99
C ALA A 65 2.10 18.45 10.63
N ILE A 66 2.69 19.13 11.63
CA ILE A 66 2.11 20.34 12.22
C ILE A 66 2.01 21.46 11.18
N GLN A 67 3.07 21.73 10.43
CA GLN A 67 3.09 22.76 9.38
C GLN A 67 2.04 22.50 8.30
N ALA A 68 1.97 21.28 7.78
CA ALA A 68 0.97 20.87 6.80
C ALA A 68 -0.45 20.96 7.38
N THR A 69 -0.65 20.59 8.65
CA THR A 69 -1.95 20.74 9.32
C THR A 69 -2.37 22.20 9.42
N THR A 70 -1.44 23.10 9.79
CA THR A 70 -1.70 24.55 9.82
C THR A 70 -2.14 25.05 8.46
N GLN A 71 -1.40 24.69 7.41
CA GLN A 71 -1.73 25.10 6.04
C GLN A 71 -3.11 24.58 5.60
N LEU A 72 -3.44 23.32 5.89
CA LEU A 72 -4.76 22.75 5.58
C LEU A 72 -5.92 23.51 6.26
N ILE A 73 -5.71 23.95 7.51
CA ILE A 73 -6.71 24.73 8.24
C ILE A 73 -6.84 26.14 7.65
N GLU A 74 -5.72 26.78 7.31
CA GLU A 74 -5.70 28.10 6.67
C GLU A 74 -6.40 28.09 5.30
N GLU A 75 -6.18 27.05 4.49
CA GLU A 75 -6.80 26.89 3.17
C GLU A 75 -8.32 26.67 3.25
N GLN A 76 -8.83 26.05 4.32
CA GLN A 76 -10.26 25.82 4.53
C GLN A 76 -10.97 26.90 5.32
N SER A 77 -10.24 27.82 5.95
CA SER A 77 -10.84 28.94 6.67
C SER A 77 -11.18 30.08 5.73
N GLU A 78 -12.48 30.25 5.43
CA GLU A 78 -12.98 31.43 4.72
C GLU A 78 -12.87 32.72 5.56
N THR A 79 -12.69 32.60 6.88
CA THR A 79 -12.57 33.71 7.81
C THR A 79 -11.12 34.13 8.03
N ALA A 80 -10.85 35.43 7.91
CA ALA A 80 -9.56 36.07 8.25
C ALA A 80 -9.26 36.11 9.76
N LEU A 81 -9.96 35.31 10.57
CA LEU A 81 -9.71 35.17 11.99
C LEU A 81 -8.44 34.33 12.18
N GLN A 82 -7.36 34.99 12.59
CA GLN A 82 -6.14 34.33 12.99
C GLN A 82 -6.35 33.69 14.37
N TRP A 83 -6.72 32.41 14.39
CA TRP A 83 -6.72 31.64 15.61
C TRP A 83 -5.29 31.34 16.03
N ASP A 84 -4.94 31.65 17.28
CA ASP A 84 -3.67 31.20 17.83
C ASP A 84 -3.74 29.71 18.22
N LEU A 85 -3.28 28.85 17.31
CA LEU A 85 -3.22 27.40 17.52
C LEU A 85 -1.94 26.95 18.24
N SER A 86 -1.01 27.88 18.51
CA SER A 86 0.30 27.58 19.10
C SER A 86 0.20 26.76 20.40
N PRO A 87 -0.72 27.07 21.34
CA PRO A 87 -0.85 26.30 22.58
C PRO A 87 -1.25 24.84 22.35
N TYR A 88 -2.07 24.59 21.32
CA TYR A 88 -2.52 23.24 20.97
C TYR A 88 -1.40 22.46 20.30
N PHE A 89 -0.70 23.09 19.34
CA PHE A 89 0.42 22.47 18.64
C PHE A 89 1.60 22.21 19.56
N GLU A 90 1.89 23.05 20.56
CA GLU A 90 2.93 22.79 21.54
C GLU A 90 2.61 21.53 22.37
N ARG A 91 1.35 21.35 22.78
CA ARG A 91 0.90 20.14 23.49
C ARG A 91 0.96 18.90 22.60
N ILE A 92 0.56 19.01 21.33
CA ILE A 92 0.65 17.92 20.34
C ILE A 92 2.13 17.55 20.15
N TYR A 93 3.00 18.55 19.96
CA TYR A 93 4.43 18.33 19.79
C TYR A 93 5.02 17.54 20.96
N ARG A 94 4.75 17.97 22.19
CA ARG A 94 5.24 17.29 23.41
C ARG A 94 4.71 15.86 23.53
N SER A 95 3.44 15.62 23.21
CA SER A 95 2.80 14.31 23.36
C SER A 95 3.12 13.32 22.24
N GLN A 96 3.35 13.81 21.01
CA GLN A 96 3.54 12.97 19.82
C GLN A 96 5.00 12.80 19.39
N ARG A 97 5.96 13.51 20.01
CA ARG A 97 7.39 13.43 19.62
C ARG A 97 7.94 12.00 19.55
N TRP A 98 7.55 11.13 20.48
CA TRP A 98 8.01 9.75 20.52
C TRP A 98 7.36 8.90 19.43
N VAL A 99 6.06 9.10 19.20
CA VAL A 99 5.32 8.41 18.13
C VAL A 99 5.91 8.78 16.77
N ALA A 100 6.19 10.07 16.54
CA ALA A 100 6.83 10.53 15.32
C ALA A 100 8.22 9.91 15.13
N LYS A 101 9.03 9.82 16.20
CA LYS A 101 10.35 9.16 16.14
C LYS A 101 10.24 7.69 15.74
N GLU A 102 9.33 6.94 16.36
CA GLU A 102 9.11 5.52 16.02
C GLU A 102 8.61 5.36 14.58
N MET A 103 7.70 6.21 14.12
CA MET A 103 7.21 6.19 12.73
C MET A 103 8.34 6.50 11.73
N SER A 104 9.19 7.47 12.04
CA SER A 104 10.40 7.75 11.26
C SER A 104 11.34 6.55 11.25
N GLU A 105 11.68 5.96 12.39
CA GLU A 105 12.54 4.77 12.42
C GLU A 105 11.97 3.59 11.61
N LEU A 106 10.66 3.37 11.68
CA LEU A 106 9.98 2.38 10.85
C LEU A 106 10.04 2.72 9.36
N GLY A 107 9.89 4.00 9.01
CA GLY A 107 10.07 4.51 7.66
C GLY A 107 11.48 4.23 7.12
N ILE A 108 12.53 4.55 7.90
CA ILE A 108 13.93 4.20 7.58
C ILE A 108 14.07 2.70 7.40
N ARG A 109 13.55 1.87 8.32
CA ARG A 109 13.66 0.40 8.21
C ARG A 109 12.95 -0.13 6.98
N LEU A 110 11.78 0.40 6.64
CA LEU A 110 11.04 0.04 5.43
C LEU A 110 11.80 0.47 4.18
N GLN A 111 12.37 1.67 4.15
CA GLN A 111 13.20 2.14 3.05
C GLN A 111 14.46 1.28 2.91
N GLN A 112 15.14 0.97 4.02
CA GLN A 112 16.30 0.08 4.05
C GLN A 112 15.94 -1.33 3.62
N ALA A 113 14.79 -1.87 4.01
CA ALA A 113 14.27 -3.13 3.53
C ALA A 113 14.07 -3.06 2.01
N ARG A 114 13.35 -2.04 1.50
CA ARG A 114 13.17 -1.82 0.05
C ARG A 114 14.49 -1.69 -0.73
N HIS A 115 15.51 -1.06 -0.16
CA HIS A 115 16.83 -0.89 -0.80
C HIS A 115 17.73 -2.14 -0.63
N GLY A 116 17.51 -2.96 0.40
CA GLY A 116 18.21 -4.21 0.66
C GLY A 116 17.58 -5.44 -0.04
N GLU A 117 16.29 -5.35 -0.38
CA GLU A 117 15.42 -6.38 -0.96
C GLU A 117 15.20 -6.19 -2.47
N VAL A 118 16.23 -5.82 -3.23
CA VAL A 118 16.12 -6.00 -4.69
C VAL A 118 16.34 -7.49 -4.99
N LEU A 119 15.29 -8.30 -4.75
CA LEU A 119 14.96 -9.41 -5.63
C LEU A 119 14.96 -8.89 -7.07
N ARG A 120 15.30 -9.71 -8.07
CA ARG A 120 15.44 -9.21 -9.46
C ARG A 120 14.22 -8.34 -9.81
N SER A 121 14.47 -7.17 -10.40
CA SER A 121 13.39 -6.23 -10.75
C SER A 121 12.27 -6.99 -11.47
N PRO A 122 10.99 -6.75 -11.12
CA PRO A 122 9.89 -7.46 -11.73
C PRO A 122 10.00 -7.45 -13.25
N GLN A 123 9.91 -8.62 -13.86
CA GLN A 123 10.03 -8.77 -15.29
C GLN A 123 8.65 -8.65 -15.92
N VAL A 124 8.51 -7.74 -16.89
CA VAL A 124 7.28 -7.62 -17.68
C VAL A 124 7.40 -8.50 -18.91
N ILE A 125 6.48 -9.44 -19.06
CA ILE A 125 6.37 -10.31 -20.23
C ILE A 125 5.31 -9.70 -21.15
N SER A 126 5.75 -8.92 -22.14
CA SER A 126 4.88 -8.16 -23.05
C SER A 126 4.47 -8.91 -24.32
N HIS A 127 5.14 -10.02 -24.65
CA HIS A 127 4.91 -10.79 -25.89
C HIS A 127 3.87 -11.92 -25.72
N ALA A 128 3.31 -12.08 -24.53
CA ALA A 128 2.23 -13.02 -24.26
C ALA A 128 0.87 -12.45 -24.77
N PRO A 129 -0.13 -13.30 -25.04
CA PRO A 129 -1.46 -12.84 -25.46
C PRO A 129 -2.07 -11.80 -24.52
N VAL A 130 -1.82 -11.93 -23.21
CA VAL A 130 -2.10 -10.93 -22.19
C VAL A 130 -0.79 -10.60 -21.50
N PRO A 131 -0.31 -9.35 -21.52
CA PRO A 131 0.90 -8.96 -20.80
C PRO A 131 0.76 -9.19 -19.30
N PHE A 132 1.83 -9.68 -18.67
CA PHE A 132 1.85 -9.92 -17.22
C PHE A 132 3.20 -9.54 -16.62
N ARG A 133 3.18 -9.25 -15.32
CA ARG A 133 4.36 -8.97 -14.50
C ARG A 133 4.71 -10.22 -13.69
N MET A 134 5.94 -10.68 -13.80
CA MET A 134 6.52 -11.70 -12.96
C MET A 134 7.42 -11.06 -11.90
N ALA A 135 7.23 -11.42 -10.64
CA ALA A 135 8.09 -11.01 -9.55
C ALA A 135 8.54 -12.23 -8.72
N GLU A 136 9.72 -12.12 -8.14
CA GLU A 136 10.17 -13.05 -7.11
C GLU A 136 9.61 -12.61 -5.75
N LEU A 137 9.41 -13.58 -4.87
CA LEU A 137 9.09 -13.40 -3.47
C LEU A 137 10.25 -13.94 -2.62
N GLY A 138 10.50 -13.33 -1.47
CA GLY A 138 11.53 -13.73 -0.53
C GLY A 138 12.55 -12.63 -0.22
N ILE A 139 13.76 -13.03 0.18
CA ILE A 139 14.84 -12.12 0.57
C ILE A 139 16.05 -12.28 -0.36
N ARG A 140 16.98 -11.32 -0.33
CA ARG A 140 18.17 -11.35 -1.19
C ARG A 140 18.96 -12.65 -1.04
N GLY A 141 19.07 -13.40 -2.13
CA GLY A 141 19.80 -14.67 -2.19
C GLY A 141 18.98 -15.92 -1.83
N ALA A 142 17.73 -15.75 -1.40
CA ALA A 142 16.79 -16.84 -1.14
C ALA A 142 15.43 -16.50 -1.77
N VAL A 143 15.20 -17.01 -2.97
CA VAL A 143 13.88 -16.93 -3.62
C VAL A 143 12.97 -17.93 -2.93
N GLU A 144 11.95 -17.43 -2.25
CA GLU A 144 10.98 -18.21 -1.49
C GLU A 144 9.71 -18.46 -2.29
N GLY A 145 9.52 -17.72 -3.38
CA GLY A 145 8.41 -17.93 -4.29
C GLY A 145 8.48 -17.09 -5.55
N LEU A 146 7.52 -17.31 -6.43
CA LEU A 146 7.31 -16.51 -7.63
C LEU A 146 5.84 -16.13 -7.71
N ILE A 147 5.56 -14.95 -8.26
CA ILE A 147 4.21 -14.50 -8.58
C ILE A 147 4.16 -13.97 -10.01
N ALA A 148 3.11 -14.33 -10.74
CA ALA A 148 2.74 -13.72 -12.02
C ALA A 148 1.38 -13.05 -11.89
N GLN A 149 1.30 -11.78 -12.29
CA GLN A 149 0.09 -10.97 -12.23
C GLN A 149 -0.23 -10.40 -13.61
N PRO A 150 -1.45 -10.59 -14.14
CA PRO A 150 -1.85 -9.98 -15.41
C PRO A 150 -1.86 -8.44 -15.28
N LEU A 151 -1.40 -7.74 -16.32
CA LEU A 151 -1.34 -6.27 -16.35
C LEU A 151 -2.64 -5.63 -16.86
N MET A 152 -3.60 -6.44 -17.32
CA MET A 152 -4.89 -6.02 -17.82
C MET A 152 -5.95 -7.08 -17.49
N PRO A 153 -7.24 -6.72 -17.44
CA PRO A 153 -8.32 -7.68 -17.27
C PRO A 153 -8.24 -8.81 -18.33
N CYS A 154 -8.34 -10.05 -17.88
CA CYS A 154 -8.26 -11.23 -18.75
C CYS A 154 -9.25 -12.32 -18.33
N GLN A 155 -9.50 -13.27 -19.22
CA GLN A 155 -10.19 -14.51 -18.92
C GLN A 155 -9.16 -15.62 -18.64
N LEU A 156 -9.53 -16.56 -17.77
CA LEU A 156 -8.70 -17.72 -17.43
C LEU A 156 -9.16 -18.94 -18.22
N ASN A 157 -8.31 -19.45 -19.13
CA ASN A 157 -8.60 -20.64 -19.91
C ASN A 157 -8.29 -21.93 -19.13
N MET A 158 -9.12 -22.20 -18.12
CA MET A 158 -8.98 -23.38 -17.27
C MET A 158 -9.25 -24.69 -18.01
N GLU A 159 -10.03 -24.67 -19.10
CA GLU A 159 -10.29 -25.86 -19.93
C GLU A 159 -9.01 -26.33 -20.60
N ARG A 160 -8.27 -25.42 -21.23
CA ARG A 160 -6.95 -25.71 -21.81
C ARG A 160 -5.95 -26.13 -20.74
N LEU A 161 -5.97 -25.48 -19.59
CA LEU A 161 -5.08 -25.83 -18.48
C LEU A 161 -5.26 -27.28 -18.02
N ARG A 162 -6.50 -27.77 -17.94
CA ARG A 162 -6.83 -29.15 -17.55
C ARG A 162 -6.46 -30.20 -18.60
N GLN A 163 -6.29 -29.79 -19.86
CA GLN A 163 -5.83 -30.68 -20.92
C GLN A 163 -4.31 -30.88 -20.84
N ASP A 164 -3.58 -29.82 -20.52
CA ASP A 164 -2.12 -29.80 -20.52
C ASP A 164 -1.50 -30.18 -19.16
N TYR A 165 -2.22 -29.96 -18.05
CA TYR A 165 -1.68 -30.06 -16.69
C TYR A 165 -2.62 -30.80 -15.73
N ARG A 166 -2.02 -31.30 -14.64
CA ARG A 166 -2.77 -31.86 -13.51
C ARG A 166 -3.30 -30.72 -12.65
N VAL A 167 -4.62 -30.47 -12.74
CA VAL A 167 -5.29 -29.43 -11.97
C VAL A 167 -6.12 -30.04 -10.82
N HIS A 168 -5.90 -29.55 -9.60
CA HIS A 168 -6.69 -29.85 -8.40
C HIS A 168 -7.50 -28.64 -7.94
N GLY A 169 -8.59 -28.91 -7.23
CA GLY A 169 -9.56 -27.89 -6.80
C GLY A 169 -10.81 -27.88 -7.69
N LEU A 170 -11.98 -27.96 -7.06
CA LEU A 170 -13.28 -27.85 -7.74
C LEU A 170 -13.64 -26.38 -8.00
N ASN A 171 -13.26 -25.50 -7.06
CA ASN A 171 -13.39 -24.05 -7.12
C ASN A 171 -12.09 -23.41 -6.60
N PHE A 172 -11.90 -22.13 -6.91
CA PHE A 172 -10.71 -21.35 -6.54
C PHE A 172 -10.31 -21.51 -5.06
N PRO A 173 -9.00 -21.49 -4.76
CA PRO A 173 -7.88 -21.46 -5.71
C PRO A 173 -7.68 -22.81 -6.42
N TRP A 174 -7.11 -22.80 -7.63
CA TRP A 174 -6.73 -24.03 -8.34
C TRP A 174 -5.25 -24.33 -8.18
N GLU A 175 -4.95 -25.59 -7.87
CA GLU A 175 -3.58 -26.07 -7.81
C GLU A 175 -3.22 -26.73 -9.13
N VAL A 176 -2.12 -26.33 -9.74
CA VAL A 176 -1.67 -26.77 -11.06
C VAL A 176 -0.29 -27.37 -10.88
N GLY A 177 -0.20 -28.69 -11.03
CA GLY A 177 1.07 -29.40 -11.02
C GLY A 177 1.76 -29.28 -12.36
N VAL A 178 2.96 -28.69 -12.36
CA VAL A 178 3.86 -28.61 -13.50
C VAL A 178 5.19 -29.23 -13.06
N ASP A 179 5.52 -30.40 -13.62
CA ASP A 179 6.61 -31.25 -13.14
C ASP A 179 6.52 -31.52 -11.62
N GLU A 180 7.54 -31.13 -10.85
CA GLU A 180 7.61 -31.27 -9.39
C GLU A 180 7.16 -29.99 -8.65
N ILE A 181 6.69 -28.97 -9.36
CA ILE A 181 6.31 -27.67 -8.82
C ILE A 181 4.80 -27.52 -8.83
N THR A 182 4.25 -27.02 -7.73
CA THR A 182 2.82 -26.68 -7.65
C THR A 182 2.64 -25.18 -7.79
N PHE A 183 1.83 -24.79 -8.76
CA PHE A 183 1.39 -23.41 -8.95
C PHE A 183 -0.04 -23.26 -8.46
N ILE A 184 -0.34 -22.15 -7.79
CA ILE A 184 -1.67 -21.83 -7.26
C ILE A 184 -2.22 -20.68 -8.10
N VAL A 185 -3.39 -20.89 -8.69
CA VAL A 185 -4.10 -19.91 -9.52
C VAL A 185 -5.26 -19.33 -8.71
N GLU A 186 -5.26 -18.02 -8.51
CA GLU A 186 -6.27 -17.27 -7.77
C GLU A 186 -7.40 -16.75 -8.67
N ALA A 187 -8.44 -16.21 -8.03
CA ALA A 187 -9.66 -15.75 -8.72
C ALA A 187 -9.47 -14.51 -9.59
N ASP A 188 -8.51 -13.67 -9.25
CA ASP A 188 -8.13 -12.49 -10.01
C ASP A 188 -7.09 -12.80 -11.11
N GLY A 189 -6.73 -14.08 -11.28
CA GLY A 189 -5.77 -14.54 -12.25
C GLY A 189 -4.33 -14.51 -11.77
N ASN A 190 -4.03 -14.14 -10.52
CA ASN A 190 -2.67 -14.29 -10.02
C ASN A 190 -2.25 -15.76 -10.02
N ILE A 191 -1.00 -16.01 -10.38
CA ILE A 191 -0.38 -17.33 -10.25
C ILE A 191 0.78 -17.19 -9.26
N LEU A 192 0.79 -18.02 -8.22
CA LEU A 192 1.82 -18.01 -7.19
C LEU A 192 2.39 -19.41 -6.98
N THR A 193 3.67 -19.49 -6.61
CA THR A 193 4.31 -20.74 -6.19
C THR A 193 5.30 -20.47 -5.07
N PHE A 194 5.48 -21.46 -4.21
CA PHE A 194 6.43 -21.43 -3.09
C PHE A 194 7.61 -22.32 -3.42
N LEU A 195 8.82 -21.76 -3.30
CA LEU A 195 10.09 -22.36 -3.68
C LEU A 195 11.09 -22.38 -2.51
N GLU A 196 10.64 -22.15 -1.28
CA GLU A 196 11.48 -22.21 -0.10
C GLU A 196 12.21 -23.56 -0.01
N GLY A 197 13.53 -23.52 0.15
CA GLY A 197 14.38 -24.72 0.25
C GLY A 197 14.67 -25.43 -1.07
N PHE A 198 14.12 -24.99 -2.21
CA PHE A 198 14.45 -25.57 -3.51
C PHE A 198 15.84 -25.15 -3.98
N PRO A 199 16.55 -26.02 -4.73
CA PRO A 199 17.82 -25.65 -5.34
C PRO A 199 17.64 -24.64 -6.46
N GLY A 200 18.65 -23.80 -6.69
CA GLY A 200 18.61 -22.73 -7.70
C GLY A 200 18.24 -23.19 -9.12
N SER A 201 18.60 -24.42 -9.51
CA SER A 201 18.20 -25.00 -10.79
C SER A 201 16.69 -25.18 -10.93
N VAL A 202 16.01 -25.60 -9.85
CA VAL A 202 14.55 -25.76 -9.85
C VAL A 202 13.88 -24.39 -9.80
N ILE A 203 14.48 -23.41 -9.13
CA ILE A 203 13.98 -22.02 -9.14
C ILE A 203 14.02 -21.43 -10.55
N GLU A 204 15.10 -21.63 -11.31
CA GLU A 204 15.19 -21.16 -12.69
C GLU A 204 14.21 -21.92 -13.62
N GLN A 205 13.98 -23.22 -13.40
CA GLN A 205 12.94 -23.98 -14.09
C GLN A 205 11.55 -23.42 -13.77
N ALA A 206 11.24 -23.17 -12.49
CA ALA A 206 9.96 -22.62 -12.05
C ALA A 206 9.63 -21.28 -12.71
N ARG A 207 10.63 -20.43 -12.98
CA ARG A 207 10.43 -19.18 -13.74
C ARG A 207 9.96 -19.45 -15.16
N SER A 208 10.64 -20.35 -15.86
CA SER A 208 10.26 -20.70 -17.24
C SER A 208 8.86 -21.29 -17.28
N GLU A 209 8.54 -22.20 -16.36
CA GLU A 209 7.23 -22.82 -16.27
C GLU A 209 6.14 -21.82 -15.91
N LEU A 210 6.40 -20.89 -14.98
CA LEU A 210 5.45 -19.82 -14.64
C LEU A 210 5.11 -18.95 -15.85
N VAL A 211 6.12 -18.59 -16.64
CA VAL A 211 5.93 -17.78 -17.86
C VAL A 211 5.10 -18.54 -18.89
N GLN A 212 5.38 -19.84 -19.09
CA GLN A 212 4.62 -20.67 -20.01
C GLN A 212 3.17 -20.86 -19.55
N LEU A 213 2.98 -21.15 -18.26
CA LEU A 213 1.68 -21.34 -17.63
C LEU A 213 0.82 -20.10 -17.76
N ALA A 214 1.33 -18.93 -17.36
CA ALA A 214 0.66 -17.65 -17.49
C ALA A 214 0.28 -17.34 -18.96
N SER A 215 1.20 -17.57 -19.89
CA SER A 215 0.97 -17.31 -21.33
C SER A 215 -0.11 -18.20 -21.94
N ARG A 216 -0.33 -19.40 -21.40
CA ARG A 216 -1.40 -20.32 -21.84
C ARG A 216 -2.72 -20.06 -21.12
N LEU A 217 -2.66 -19.65 -19.86
CA LEU A 217 -3.82 -19.43 -19.01
C LEU A 217 -4.54 -18.13 -19.36
N TYR A 218 -3.81 -17.02 -19.52
CA TYR A 218 -4.41 -15.72 -19.72
C TYR A 218 -4.88 -15.54 -21.16
N VAL A 219 -6.17 -15.26 -21.32
CA VAL A 219 -6.80 -14.99 -22.61
C VAL A 219 -7.34 -13.56 -22.61
N PRO A 220 -7.13 -12.78 -23.68
CA PRO A 220 -7.72 -11.46 -23.80
C PRO A 220 -9.24 -11.54 -23.71
N ILE A 221 -9.85 -10.61 -22.97
CA ILE A 221 -11.30 -10.39 -23.12
C ILE A 221 -11.48 -9.78 -24.50
N ALA A 222 -12.12 -10.50 -25.42
CA ALA A 222 -12.47 -9.92 -26.71
C ALA A 222 -13.39 -8.72 -26.44
N ASP A 223 -13.04 -7.55 -26.98
CA ASP A 223 -13.89 -6.37 -26.92
C ASP A 223 -15.29 -6.74 -27.41
N GLY A 224 -16.28 -6.56 -26.53
CA GLY A 224 -17.70 -6.57 -26.90
C GLY A 224 -18.12 -5.25 -27.51
#